data_AF-A0A8T5FT57-F1
#
_entry.id   AF-A0A8T5FT57-F1
#
_cell.length_a   1.000
_cell.length_b   1.000
_cell.length_c   1.000
_cell.angle_alpha   90.00
_cell.angle_beta   90.00
_cell.angle_gamma   90.00
#
_symmetry.space_group_name_H-M   'P 1'
#
loop_
_entity.id
_entity.type
_entity.pdbx_description
1 polymer ?
#
loop_
_entity_poly.entity_id
_entity_poly.type
_entity_poly.pdbx_seq_one_letter_code
_entity_poly.pdbx_strand_id
1 'polypeptide(L)' 'MVSVQKCPKCGSTDVDFYAGGLTGVHHCKNCGYIGPIFIEEDIEIKQ' A
#
# COMPACT_ATOMS: atom_id res chain seq x y z
N MET A 1 10.38 -14.88 -2.07
CA MET A 1 10.02 -13.89 -1.05
C MET A 1 9.48 -12.68 -1.79
N VAL A 2 8.16 -12.57 -1.92
CA VAL A 2 7.51 -11.46 -2.64
C VAL A 2 6.73 -10.68 -1.59
N SER A 3 7.21 -9.49 -1.26
CA SER A 3 6.55 -8.61 -0.30
C SER A 3 5.54 -7.73 -1.05
N VAL A 4 4.28 -7.76 -0.63
CA VAL A 4 3.20 -6.98 -1.26
C VAL A 4 2.66 -5.97 -0.25
N GLN A 5 2.55 -4.71 -0.68
CA GLN A 5 1.97 -3.64 0.12
C GLN A 5 0.46 -3.58 -0.10
N LYS A 6 -0.31 -3.65 0.99
CA LYS A 6 -1.76 -3.53 1.00
C LYS A 6 -2.23 -2.36 1.84
N CYS A 7 -3.30 -1.73 1.38
CA CYS A 7 -4.00 -0.71 2.12
C CYS A 7 -4.62 -1.30 3.40
N PRO A 8 -4.38 -0.72 4.59
CA PRO A 8 -4.93 -1.23 5.85
C PRO A 8 -6.45 -1.10 5.97
N LYS A 9 -7.09 -0.27 5.12
CA LYS A 9 -8.53 0.00 5.17
C LYS A 9 -9.35 -0.97 4.32
N CYS A 10 -8.87 -1.31 3.12
CA CYS A 10 -9.61 -2.16 2.17
C CYS A 10 -8.82 -3.39 1.68
N GLY A 11 -7.55 -3.54 2.04
CA GLY A 11 -6.71 -4.63 1.56
C GLY A 11 -6.28 -4.52 0.10
N SER A 12 -6.58 -3.42 -0.58
CA SER A 12 -6.17 -3.20 -1.97
C SER A 12 -4.67 -2.93 -2.07
N THR A 13 -4.02 -3.50 -3.09
CA THR A 13 -2.62 -3.24 -3.45
C THR A 13 -2.48 -2.03 -4.39
N ASP A 14 -3.59 -1.40 -4.76
CA ASP A 14 -3.64 -0.26 -5.68
C ASP A 14 -3.43 1.04 -4.90
N VAL A 15 -2.16 1.37 -4.68
CA VAL A 15 -1.69 2.51 -3.89
C VAL A 15 -0.67 3.32 -4.69
N ASP A 16 -0.86 4.64 -4.74
CA ASP A 16 0.03 5.58 -5.44
C ASP A 16 0.70 6.51 -4.45
N PHE A 17 1.94 6.91 -4.76
CA PHE A 17 2.64 7.90 -3.96
C PHE A 17 1.89 9.24 -3.97
N TYR A 18 1.64 9.81 -2.79
CA TYR A 18 0.98 11.11 -2.68
C TYR A 18 2.00 12.22 -2.95
N ALA A 19 2.06 12.68 -4.21
CA ALA A 19 2.95 13.76 -4.63
C ALA A 19 2.40 15.12 -4.17
N GLY A 20 2.85 15.60 -3.00
CA GLY A 20 2.46 16.89 -2.44
C GLY A 20 3.47 17.49 -1.46
N GLY A 21 4.74 17.08 -1.54
CA GLY A 21 5.79 17.45 -0.57
C GLY A 21 5.81 16.61 0.72
N LEU A 22 4.82 15.73 0.91
CA LEU A 22 4.80 14.74 1.99
C LEU A 22 5.45 13.44 1.51
N THR A 23 6.75 13.29 1.76
CA THR A 23 7.48 12.05 1.48
C THR A 23 6.98 10.92 2.38
N GLY A 24 6.68 9.76 1.80
CA GLY A 24 6.30 8.55 2.53
C GLY A 24 4.80 8.36 2.73
N VAL A 25 3.96 9.25 2.22
CA VAL A 25 2.50 9.10 2.25
C VAL A 25 2.03 8.49 0.94
N HIS A 26 1.21 7.44 0.97
CA HIS A 26 0.59 6.89 -0.23
C HIS A 26 -0.93 7.02 -0.14
N HIS A 27 -1.55 7.11 -1.30
CA HIS A 27 -2.97 7.23 -1.52
C HIS A 27 -3.48 5.94 -2.17
N CYS A 28 -4.37 5.24 -1.48
CA CYS A 28 -5.09 4.11 -2.03
C CYS A 28 -6.19 4.60 -2.97
N LYS A 29 -6.05 4.30 -4.27
CA LYS A 29 -7.05 4.64 -5.29
C LYS A 29 -8.39 3.92 -5.09
N ASN A 30 -8.38 2.80 -4.37
CA ASN A 30 -9.58 1.99 -4.16
C ASN A 30 -10.52 2.56 -3.08
N CYS A 31 -9.99 2.96 -1.92
CA CYS A 31 -10.81 3.40 -0.78
C CYS A 31 -10.55 4.85 -0.34
N GLY A 32 -9.61 5.56 -1.00
CA GLY A 32 -9.23 6.93 -0.66
C GLY A 32 -8.41 7.07 0.62
N TYR A 33 -7.84 5.97 1.14
CA TYR A 33 -6.94 6.05 2.30
C TYR A 33 -5.65 6.78 1.91
N ILE A 34 -5.32 7.87 2.63
CA ILE A 34 -4.08 8.63 2.45
C ILE A 34 -3.31 8.54 3.77
N GLY A 35 -2.15 7.90 3.75
CA GLY A 35 -1.35 7.73 4.96
C GLY A 35 0.01 7.12 4.66
N PRO A 36 0.94 7.14 5.65
CA PRO A 36 2.25 6.52 5.48
C PRO A 36 2.28 5.03 5.83
N ILE A 37 1.17 4.47 6.34
CA ILE A 37 1.13 3.13 6.90
C ILE A 37 0.49 2.17 5.89
N PHE A 38 1.25 1.15 5.48
CA PHE A 38 0.79 0.04 4.65
C PHE A 38 1.13 -1.29 5.31
N ILE A 39 0.33 -2.30 5.00
CA ILE A 39 0.56 -3.65 5.46
C ILE A 39 1.47 -4.32 4.44
N GLU A 40 2.68 -4.65 4.86
CA GLU A 40 3.60 -5.47 4.08
C GLU A 40 3.35 -6.94 4.43
N GLU A 41 2.79 -7.68 3.47
CA GLU A 41 2.64 -9.12 3.59
C GLU A 41 3.71 -9.81 2.75
N ASP A 42 4.52 -10.63 3.40
CA ASP A 42 5.48 -11.47 2.70
C ASP A 42 4.77 -12.73 2.21
N ILE A 43 4.56 -12.81 0.89
CA ILE A 43 3.90 -13.94 0.27
C ILE A 43 4.97 -14.94 -0.18
N GLU A 44 4.91 -16.14 0.39
CA GLU A 44 5.59 -17.30 -0.13
C GLU A 44 4.82 -17.80 -1.35
N ILE A 45 5.23 -17.39 -2.55
CA ILE A 45 4.73 -18.02 -3.78
C ILE A 45 5.27 -19.46 -3.79
N LYS A 46 4.47 -20.40 -3.29
CA LYS A 46 4.71 -21.82 -3.48
C LYS A 46 4.48 -22.12 -4.96
N GLN A 47 5.58 -22.15 -5.71
CA GLN A 47 5.62 -22.58 -7.09
C GLN A 47 5.53 -24.11 -7.19
#